data_AF-A0A1I0FD10-F1
#
_entry.id   AF-A0A1I0FD10-F1
#
_cell.length_a   1.000
_cell.length_b   1.000
_cell.length_c   1.000
_cell.angle_alpha   90.00
_cell.angle_beta   90.00
_cell.angle_gamma   90.00
#
_symmetry.space_group_name_H-M   'P 1'
#
loop_
_entity.id
_entity.type
_entity.pdbx_description
1 polymer ?
#
loop_
_entity_poly.entity_id
_entity_poly.type
_entity_poly.pdbx_seq_one_letter_code
_entity_poly.pdbx_strand_id
1 'polypeptide(L)'
;MNNNVEHLNKRVRLLEEEYRGLAAQLKELRLEMDVTVKNAVESVKSNQSAPSGDKVNYLQEVNEQMFQQNVRLRELIEICIQEQVVPTQEEYYLALKEEN
;
A
#
# COMPACT_ATOMS: atom_id res chain seq x y z
N MET A 1 49.34 42.86 25.99
CA MET A 1 49.40 41.61 25.19
C MET A 1 48.43 40.50 25.67
N ASN A 2 47.68 40.65 26.78
CA ASN A 2 46.80 39.57 27.31
C ASN A 2 45.38 39.50 26.73
N ASN A 3 44.78 40.62 26.29
CA ASN A 3 43.36 40.63 25.91
C ASN A 3 43.03 39.72 24.71
N ASN A 4 43.95 39.60 23.73
CA ASN A 4 43.72 38.76 22.56
C ASN A 4 43.70 37.27 22.91
N VAL A 5 44.51 36.85 23.89
CA VAL A 5 44.57 35.47 24.36
C VAL A 5 43.31 35.10 25.14
N GLU A 6 42.80 36.01 25.97
CA GLU A 6 41.53 35.81 26.69
C GLU A 6 40.33 35.74 25.75
N HIS A 7 40.28 36.61 24.73
CA HIS A 7 39.26 36.55 23.69
C HIS A 7 39.31 35.25 22.89
N LEU A 8 40.51 34.76 22.54
CA LEU A 8 40.67 33.48 21.86
C LEU A 8 40.17 32.32 22.73
N ASN A 9 40.59 32.28 24.00
CA ASN A 9 40.18 31.23 24.94
C ASN A 9 38.65 31.20 25.15
N LYS A 10 38.01 32.37 25.23
CA LYS A 10 36.55 32.46 25.31
C LYS A 10 35.89 31.91 24.04
N ARG A 11 36.42 32.22 22.87
CA ARG A 11 35.88 31.75 21.58
C ARG A 11 36.08 30.25 21.39
N VAL A 12 37.21 29.70 21.81
CA VAL A 12 37.47 28.25 21.81
C VAL A 12 36.45 27.53 22.69
N ARG A 13 36.21 28.01 23.91
CA ARG A 13 35.21 27.39 24.80
C ARG A 13 33.79 27.40 24.21
N LEU A 14 33.39 28.52 23.61
CA LEU A 14 32.08 28.62 22.95
C LEU A 14 31.97 27.62 21.79
N LEU A 15 33.01 27.53 20.96
CA LEU A 15 33.05 26.56 19.85
C LEU A 15 33.03 25.10 20.34
N GLU A 16 33.68 24.80 21.47
CA GLU A 16 33.66 23.47 22.07
C GLU A 16 32.28 23.11 22.67
N GLU A 17 31.56 24.09 23.20
CA GLU A 17 30.17 23.93 23.66
C GLU A 17 29.21 23.73 22.49
N GLU A 18 29.32 24.56 21.45
CA GLU A 18 28.54 24.43 20.21
C GLU A 18 28.78 23.08 19.53
N TYR A 19 30.05 22.66 19.43
CA TYR A 19 30.40 21.36 18.86
C TYR A 19 29.80 20.19 19.65
N ARG A 20 29.84 20.25 20.99
CA ARG A 20 29.22 19.23 21.84
C ARG A 20 27.70 19.20 21.68
N GLY A 21 27.06 20.38 21.58
CA GLY A 21 25.63 20.49 21.31
C GLY A 21 25.24 19.88 19.97
N LEU A 22 25.98 20.22 18.91
CA LEU A 22 25.74 19.70 17.57
C LEU A 22 25.97 18.18 17.49
N ALA A 23 27.01 17.67 18.15
CA ALA A 23 27.28 16.24 18.22
C ALA A 23 26.16 15.46 18.93
N ALA A 24 25.57 16.05 19.98
CA ALA A 24 24.43 15.46 20.67
C ALA A 24 23.18 15.41 19.77
N GLN A 25 22.87 16.51 19.08
CA GLN A 25 21.74 16.59 18.14
C GLN A 25 21.90 15.60 16.97
N LEU A 26 23.11 15.44 16.42
CA LEU A 26 23.39 14.47 15.37
C LEU A 26 23.19 13.02 15.86
N LYS A 27 23.55 12.74 17.11
CA LYS A 27 23.35 11.42 17.71
C LYS A 27 21.85 11.11 17.89
N GLU A 28 21.09 12.10 18.35
CA GLU A 28 19.63 12.00 18.52
C GLU A 28 18.94 11.78 17.17
N LEU A 29 19.25 12.60 16.17
CA LEU A 29 18.70 12.47 14.83
C LEU A 29 19.01 11.10 14.19
N ARG A 30 20.23 10.59 14.40
CA ARG A 30 20.60 9.25 13.92
C ARG A 30 19.74 8.17 14.58
N LEU A 31 19.48 8.29 15.89
CA LEU A 31 18.66 7.33 16.62
C LEU A 31 17.20 7.38 16.17
N GLU A 32 16.65 8.58 15.94
CA GLU A 32 15.31 8.75 15.36
C GLU A 32 15.23 8.13 13.96
N MET A 33 16.21 8.39 13.09
CA MET A 33 16.27 7.79 11.76
C MET A 33 16.32 6.26 11.82
N ASP A 34 17.15 5.69 12.70
CA ASP A 34 17.26 4.23 12.85
C ASP A 34 15.91 3.62 13.29
N VAL A 35 15.19 4.28 14.21
CA VAL A 35 13.85 3.86 14.64
C VAL A 35 12.84 3.98 13.51
N THR A 36 12.81 5.11 12.79
CA THR A 36 11.88 5.33 11.68
C THR A 36 12.11 4.34 10.55
N VAL A 37 13.37 4.09 10.17
CA VAL A 37 13.73 3.11 9.15
C VAL A 37 13.34 1.71 9.58
N LYS A 38 13.62 1.33 10.83
CA LYS A 38 13.22 0.02 11.36
C LYS A 38 11.70 -0.17 11.32
N ASN A 39 10.94 0.83 11.76
CA ASN A 39 9.47 0.79 11.74
C ASN A 39 8.92 0.74 10.31
N ALA A 40 9.53 1.46 9.36
CA ALA A 40 9.15 1.42 7.95
C ALA A 40 9.46 0.06 7.31
N VAL A 41 10.59 -0.55 7.63
CA VAL A 41 10.94 -1.89 7.15
C VAL A 41 10.02 -2.95 7.76
N GLU A 42 9.67 -2.82 9.04
CA GLU A 42 8.74 -3.73 9.71
C GLU A 42 7.30 -3.59 9.17
N SER A 43 6.84 -2.37 8.86
CA SER A 43 5.52 -2.15 8.25
C SER A 43 5.43 -2.66 6.80
N VAL A 44 6.52 -2.56 6.04
CA VAL A 44 6.60 -3.16 4.70
C VAL A 44 6.61 -4.69 4.80
N LYS A 45 7.34 -5.27 5.76
CA LYS A 45 7.35 -6.72 5.97
C LYS A 45 6.01 -7.27 6.45
N SER A 46 5.31 -6.56 7.34
CA SER A 46 3.97 -6.97 7.80
C SER A 46 2.91 -6.85 6.70
N ASN A 47 3.03 -5.86 5.82
CA ASN A 47 2.16 -5.72 4.64
C ASN A 47 2.52 -6.68 3.49
N GLN A 48 3.77 -7.16 3.42
CA GLN A 48 4.20 -8.20 2.46
C GLN A 48 3.91 -9.63 2.93
N SER A 49 3.59 -9.84 4.22
CA SER A 49 2.99 -11.08 4.72
C SER A 49 1.47 -11.11 4.56
N ALA A 50 0.91 -10.34 3.62
CA ALA A 50 -0.49 -10.47 3.26
C ALA A 50 -0.63 -11.58 2.19
N PRO A 51 -1.58 -12.53 2.32
CA PRO A 51 -2.01 -13.43 1.24
C PRO A 51 -2.77 -12.67 0.14
N SER A 52 -2.38 -11.42 -0.11
CA SER A 52 -3.12 -10.43 -0.87
C SER A 52 -3.01 -10.63 -2.37
N GLY A 53 -1.90 -11.19 -2.88
CA GLY A 53 -1.78 -11.55 -4.29
C GLY A 53 -2.86 -12.56 -4.68
N ASP A 54 -2.91 -13.70 -3.99
CA ASP A 54 -3.86 -14.77 -4.29
C ASP A 54 -5.31 -14.34 -4.07
N LYS A 55 -5.59 -13.57 -3.00
CA LYS A 55 -6.94 -13.06 -2.75
C LYS A 55 -7.37 -12.03 -3.78
N VAL A 56 -6.50 -11.12 -4.19
CA VAL A 56 -6.81 -10.10 -5.20
C VAL A 56 -7.01 -10.76 -6.56
N ASN A 57 -6.13 -11.69 -6.94
CA ASN A 57 -6.25 -12.46 -8.18
C ASN A 57 -7.55 -13.26 -8.20
N TYR A 58 -7.85 -13.99 -7.12
CA TYR A 58 -9.10 -14.73 -6.98
C TYR A 58 -10.34 -13.82 -7.10
N LEU A 59 -10.33 -12.67 -6.41
CA LEU A 59 -11.44 -11.72 -6.50
C LEU A 59 -11.57 -11.11 -7.90
N GLN A 60 -10.46 -10.92 -8.61
CA GLN A 60 -10.48 -10.44 -9.98
C GLN A 60 -11.06 -11.48 -10.92
N GLU A 61 -10.61 -12.73 -10.84
CA GLU A 61 -11.12 -13.87 -11.63
C GLU A 61 -12.62 -14.06 -11.39
N VAL A 62 -13.07 -14.14 -10.14
CA VAL A 62 -14.50 -14.30 -9.81
C VAL A 62 -15.35 -13.13 -10.33
N ASN A 63 -14.84 -11.89 -10.26
CA ASN A 63 -15.56 -10.74 -10.79
C ASN A 63 -15.69 -10.80 -12.32
N GLU A 64 -14.65 -11.23 -13.03
CA GLU A 64 -14.69 -11.40 -14.47
C GLU A 64 -15.70 -12.47 -14.89
N GLN A 65 -15.72 -13.61 -14.18
CA GLN A 65 -16.72 -14.66 -14.39
C GLN A 65 -18.14 -14.16 -14.15
N MET A 66 -18.38 -13.44 -13.04
CA MET A 66 -19.70 -12.85 -12.78
C MET A 66 -20.09 -11.82 -13.83
N PHE A 67 -19.14 -11.03 -14.34
CA PHE A 67 -19.43 -10.06 -15.39
C PHE A 67 -19.90 -10.76 -16.67
N GLN A 68 -19.20 -11.80 -17.10
CA GLN A 68 -19.60 -12.58 -18.28
C GLN A 68 -20.95 -13.27 -18.10
N GLN A 69 -21.24 -13.83 -16.91
CA GLN A 69 -22.56 -14.38 -16.59
C GLN A 69 -23.66 -13.33 -16.71
N ASN A 70 -23.42 -12.11 -16.23
CA ASN A 70 -24.40 -11.02 -16.34
C ASN A 70 -24.64 -10.59 -17.79
N VAL A 71 -23.61 -10.61 -18.64
CA VAL A 71 -23.77 -10.33 -20.07
C VAL A 71 -24.67 -11.40 -20.72
N ARG A 72 -24.36 -12.69 -20.53
CA ARG A 72 -25.17 -13.80 -21.08
C ARG A 72 -26.62 -13.78 -20.60
N LEU A 73 -26.83 -13.48 -19.31
CA LEU A 73 -28.19 -13.34 -18.77
C LEU A 73 -28.96 -12.18 -19.40
N ARG A 74 -28.30 -11.05 -19.68
CA ARG A 74 -28.95 -9.92 -20.38
C ARG A 74 -29.34 -10.30 -21.79
N GLU A 75 -28.45 -10.97 -22.52
CA GLU A 75 -28.72 -11.47 -23.87
C GLU A 75 -29.92 -12.43 -23.87
N LEU A 76 -29.97 -13.38 -22.93
CA LEU A 76 -31.11 -14.29 -22.77
C LEU A 76 -32.41 -13.52 -22.49
N ILE A 77 -32.39 -12.53 -21.59
CA ILE A 77 -33.56 -11.71 -21.27
C ILE A 77 -34.02 -10.93 -22.50
N GLU A 78 -33.10 -10.36 -23.27
CA GLU A 78 -33.43 -9.62 -24.49
C GLU A 78 -34.10 -10.51 -25.53
N ILE A 79 -33.59 -11.73 -25.75
CA ILE A 79 -34.20 -12.73 -26.64
C ILE A 79 -35.61 -13.08 -26.14
N CYS A 80 -35.76 -13.40 -24.86
CA CYS A 80 -37.06 -13.74 -24.28
C CYS A 80 -38.09 -12.61 -24.40
N ILE A 81 -37.66 -11.35 -24.26
CA ILE A 81 -38.52 -10.17 -24.47
C ILE A 81 -38.94 -10.06 -25.95
N GLN A 82 -38.00 -10.24 -26.88
CA GLN A 82 -38.28 -10.18 -28.31
C GLN A 82 -39.25 -11.27 -28.77
N GLU A 83 -39.09 -12.49 -28.25
CA GLU A 83 -39.91 -13.65 -28.58
C GLU A 83 -41.20 -13.75 -27.74
N GLN A 84 -41.36 -12.89 -26.73
CA GLN A 84 -42.47 -12.91 -25.76
C GLN A 84 -42.61 -14.27 -25.04
N VAL A 85 -41.48 -14.90 -24.73
CA VAL A 85 -41.40 -16.16 -24.00
C VAL A 85 -40.74 -15.97 -22.64
N VAL A 86 -41.01 -16.88 -21.71
CA VAL A 86 -40.34 -16.94 -20.41
C VAL A 86 -39.25 -18.00 -20.49
N PRO A 87 -37.98 -17.68 -20.12
CA PRO A 87 -36.92 -18.68 -20.18
C PRO A 87 -37.23 -19.83 -19.23
N THR A 88 -36.98 -21.04 -19.70
CA THR A 88 -37.01 -22.23 -18.87
C THR A 88 -35.85 -22.20 -17.86
N GLN A 89 -36.00 -22.97 -16.79
CA GLN A 89 -34.95 -23.10 -15.77
C GLN A 89 -33.63 -23.61 -16.37
N GLU A 90 -33.69 -24.48 -17.38
CA GLU A 90 -32.51 -25.01 -18.06
C GLU A 90 -31.77 -23.92 -18.85
N GLU A 91 -32.48 -23.09 -19.59
CA GLU A 91 -31.91 -21.97 -20.35
C GLU A 91 -31.25 -20.94 -19.43
N TYR A 92 -31.88 -20.65 -18.29
CA TYR A 92 -31.29 -19.79 -17.26
C TYR A 92 -29.98 -20.37 -16.70
N TYR A 93 -29.94 -21.67 -16.40
CA TYR A 93 -28.71 -22.32 -15.92
C TYR A 93 -27.63 -22.41 -17.00
N LEU A 94 -28.00 -22.53 -18.28
CA LEU A 94 -27.06 -22.48 -19.39
C LEU A 94 -26.39 -21.11 -19.48
N ALA A 95 -27.17 -20.02 -19.39
CA ALA A 95 -26.62 -18.66 -19.41
C ALA A 95 -25.66 -18.37 -18.22
N LEU A 96 -25.89 -19.02 -17.07
CA LEU A 96 -25.03 -18.92 -15.88
C LEU A 96 -23.74 -19.74 -15.96
N LYS A 97 -23.65 -20.76 -16.82
CA LYS A 97 -22.44 -21.56 -16.96
C LYS A 97 -21.42 -20.85 -17.87
N GLU A 98 -20.14 -21.02 -17.55
CA GLU A 98 -19.07 -20.71 -18.52
C GLU A 98 -19.18 -21.68 -19.69
N GLU A 99 -19.08 -21.16 -20.92
CA GLU A 99 -18.69 -21.98 -22.06
C GLU A 99 -17.24 -22.40 -21.83
N ASN A 100 -17.02 -23.68 -21.52
CA ASN A 100 -15.68 -24.27 -21.44
C ASN A 100 -14.95 -24.20 -22.78
#